data_AF-A0A534IH23-F1
#
_entry.id   AF-A0A534IH23-F1
#
_cell.length_a   1.000
_cell.length_b   1.000
_cell.length_c   1.000
_cell.angle_alpha   90.00
_cell.angle_beta   90.00
_cell.angle_gamma   90.00
#
_symmetry.space_group_name_H-M   'P 1'
#
loop_
_entity.id
_entity.type
_entity.pdbx_description
1 polymer ?
#
loop_
_entity_poly.entity_id
_entity_poly.type
_entity_poly.pdbx_seq_one_letter_code
_entity_poly.pdbx_strand_id
1 'polypeptide(L)' 'MGNRSPERSMSSRLLTLALILLAASSAIGVARAPPAPPWAMNWSPTGVEVPLDAPIVITWSQQMNASSVEAA' A
#
# COMPACT_ATOMS: atom_id res chain seq x y z
N MET A 1 43.54 -1.61 -50.76
CA MET A 1 42.10 -1.71 -50.44
C MET A 1 41.88 -3.09 -49.83
N GLY A 2 41.78 -3.24 -48.51
CA GLY A 2 40.53 -3.12 -47.74
C GLY A 2 40.05 -4.55 -47.40
N ASN A 3 39.50 -4.91 -46.25
CA ASN A 3 39.23 -4.24 -44.98
C ASN A 3 39.02 -5.38 -43.94
N ARG A 4 39.18 -5.11 -42.65
CA ARG A 4 39.05 -6.07 -41.53
C ARG A 4 37.61 -6.61 -41.39
N SER A 5 37.45 -7.81 -40.79
CA SER A 5 36.74 -8.02 -39.49
C SER A 5 36.22 -9.46 -39.27
N PRO A 6 36.65 -10.15 -38.20
CA PRO A 6 35.92 -11.26 -37.59
C PRO A 6 35.32 -10.81 -36.23
N GLU A 7 34.21 -10.08 -36.22
CA GLU A 7 33.62 -9.49 -34.99
C GLU A 7 32.13 -9.79 -34.79
N ARG A 8 31.59 -10.89 -35.36
CA ARG A 8 30.15 -11.22 -35.23
C ARG A 8 29.77 -12.24 -34.16
N SER A 9 30.74 -12.84 -33.46
CA SER A 9 30.46 -13.97 -32.54
C SER A 9 30.26 -13.58 -31.07
N MET A 10 31.01 -12.60 -30.54
CA MET A 10 30.93 -12.22 -29.12
C MET A 10 29.72 -11.34 -28.79
N SER A 11 29.26 -10.51 -29.72
CA SER A 11 28.16 -9.53 -29.53
C SER A 11 26.78 -10.19 -29.31
N SER A 12 26.50 -11.31 -29.99
CA SER A 12 25.21 -12.02 -29.91
C SER A 12 24.99 -12.65 -28.53
N ARG A 13 26.02 -13.27 -27.94
CA ARG A 13 25.92 -13.89 -26.60
C ARG A 13 25.70 -12.86 -25.50
N LEU A 14 26.32 -11.69 -25.62
CA LEU A 14 26.13 -10.57 -24.70
C LEU A 14 24.72 -9.99 -24.82
N LEU A 15 24.18 -9.88 -26.04
CA LEU A 15 22.82 -9.43 -26.28
C LEU A 15 21.78 -10.41 -25.69
N THR A 16 21.99 -11.72 -25.86
CA THR A 16 21.11 -12.76 -25.30
C THR A 16 21.14 -12.74 -23.76
N LEU A 17 22.33 -12.59 -23.15
CA LEU A 17 22.46 -12.42 -21.70
C LEU A 17 21.77 -11.15 -21.19
N ALA A 18 21.90 -10.04 -21.92
CA ALA A 18 21.24 -8.78 -21.56
C ALA A 18 19.71 -8.88 -21.64
N LEU A 19 19.18 -9.57 -22.65
CA LEU A 19 17.74 -9.84 -22.80
C LEU A 19 17.19 -10.75 -21.69
N ILE A 20 17.94 -11.78 -21.29
CA ILE A 20 17.55 -12.69 -20.19
C ILE A 20 17.54 -11.95 -18.85
N LEU A 21 18.55 -11.10 -18.59
CA LEU A 21 18.63 -10.29 -17.36
C LEU A 21 17.50 -9.25 -17.28
N LEU A 22 17.08 -8.66 -18.40
CA LEU A 22 15.98 -7.70 -18.44
C LEU A 22 14.62 -8.34 -18.15
N ALA A 23 14.39 -9.59 -18.58
CA ALA A 23 13.13 -10.30 -18.36
C ALA A 23 12.91 -10.72 -16.89
N ALA A 24 13.96 -10.88 -16.09
CA ALA A 24 13.86 -11.35 -14.71
C ALA A 24 13.47 -10.26 -13.69
N SER A 25 13.36 -8.99 -14.10
CA SER A 25 13.27 -7.85 -13.16
C SER A 25 11.84 -7.39 -12.80
N SER A 26 10.80 -8.07 -13.28
CA SER A 26 9.42 -7.57 -13.21
C SER A 26 8.53 -8.30 -12.20
N ALA A 27 8.95 -8.35 -10.93
CA ALA A 27 8.04 -8.69 -9.84
C ALA A 27 8.49 -8.10 -8.50
N ILE A 28 8.65 -6.77 -8.42
CA ILE A 28 8.63 -6.10 -7.12
C ILE A 28 7.17 -6.02 -6.71
N GLY A 29 6.69 -7.03 -5.98
CA GLY A 29 5.42 -6.97 -5.31
C GLY A 29 5.47 -5.84 -4.28
N VAL A 30 4.73 -4.75 -4.52
CA VAL A 30 4.52 -3.72 -3.50
C VAL A 30 3.69 -4.35 -2.40
N ALA A 31 4.35 -4.74 -1.30
CA ALA A 31 3.65 -5.15 -0.10
C ALA A 31 2.83 -3.95 0.41
N ARG A 32 1.50 -4.03 0.34
CA ARG A 32 0.62 -3.03 0.96
C ARG A 32 0.64 -3.26 2.46
N ALA A 33 0.97 -2.21 3.21
CA ALA A 33 0.76 -2.24 4.65
C ALA A 33 -0.73 -2.48 4.96
N PRO A 34 -1.06 -3.21 6.05
CA PRO A 34 -2.44 -3.32 6.50
C PRO A 34 -3.07 -1.92 6.68
N PRO A 35 -4.36 -1.74 6.38
CA PRO A 35 -5.04 -0.49 6.69
C PRO A 35 -4.97 -0.23 8.19
N ALA A 36 -4.74 1.04 8.57
CA ALA A 36 -4.79 1.44 9.96
C ALA A 36 -6.19 1.16 10.53
N PRO A 37 -6.31 0.74 11.80
CA PRO A 37 -7.61 0.56 12.42
C PRO A 37 -8.36 1.89 12.51
N PRO A 38 -9.71 1.86 12.52
CA PRO A 38 -10.52 3.04 12.80
C PRO A 38 -10.18 3.62 14.17
N TRP A 39 -10.25 4.95 14.28
CA TRP A 39 -10.05 5.67 15.54
C TRP A 39 -11.12 6.76 15.74
N ALA A 40 -11.37 7.13 17.00
CA ALA A 40 -12.38 8.13 17.33
C ALA A 40 -11.82 9.54 17.07
N MET A 41 -12.44 10.27 16.14
CA MET A 41 -12.06 11.64 15.81
C MET A 41 -12.65 12.68 16.77
N ASN A 42 -13.83 12.40 17.32
CA ASN A 42 -14.52 13.27 18.24
C ASN A 42 -15.52 12.49 19.09
N TRP A 43 -15.88 13.03 20.25
CA TRP A 43 -16.91 12.47 21.12
C TRP A 43 -17.66 13.57 21.87
N SER A 44 -18.91 13.28 22.19
CA SER A 44 -19.74 14.07 23.07
C SER A 44 -20.60 13.14 23.91
N PRO A 45 -21.08 13.58 25.08
CA PRO A 45 -20.80 14.87 25.71
C PRO A 45 -19.39 14.94 26.34
N THR A 46 -18.89 16.15 26.58
CA THR A 46 -17.61 16.42 27.25
C THR A 46 -17.81 17.44 28.36
N GLY A 47 -16.98 17.38 29.42
CA GLY A 47 -17.10 18.26 30.59
C GLY A 47 -17.90 17.63 31.75
N VAL A 48 -18.29 18.47 32.72
CA VAL A 48 -18.83 18.01 34.02
C VAL A 48 -20.28 18.43 34.28
N GLU A 49 -20.87 19.31 33.46
CA GLU A 49 -22.25 19.78 33.58
C GLU A 49 -23.06 19.36 32.35
N VAL A 50 -23.25 18.05 32.22
CA VAL A 50 -23.92 17.45 31.06
C VAL A 50 -25.32 16.98 31.46
N PRO A 51 -26.36 17.22 30.64
CA PRO A 51 -27.69 16.65 30.87
C PRO A 51 -27.64 15.13 31.00
N LEU A 52 -28.45 14.56 31.90
CA LEU A 52 -28.51 13.11 32.12
C LEU A 52 -29.06 12.34 30.91
N ASP A 53 -29.85 13.00 30.07
CA ASP A 53 -30.43 12.48 28.83
C ASP A 53 -29.55 12.79 27.60
N ALA A 54 -28.36 13.37 27.80
CA ALA A 54 -27.47 13.66 26.69
C ALA A 54 -27.01 12.36 26.02
N PRO A 55 -27.22 12.21 24.70
CA PRO A 55 -26.78 11.02 23.98
C PRO A 55 -25.25 10.99 23.90
N ILE A 56 -24.68 9.80 24.11
CA ILE A 56 -23.26 9.54 23.82
C ILE A 56 -23.12 9.42 22.31
N VAL A 57 -22.29 10.27 21.72
CA VAL A 57 -22.03 10.32 20.28
C VAL A 57 -20.53 10.22 20.04
N ILE A 58 -20.11 9.27 19.21
CA ILE A 58 -18.72 9.10 18.80
C ILE A 58 -18.64 9.22 17.28
N THR A 59 -17.75 10.10 16.80
CA THR A 59 -17.44 10.23 15.38
C THR A 59 -16.17 9.46 15.07
N TRP A 60 -16.26 8.46 14.19
CA TRP A 60 -15.16 7.59 13.80
C TRP A 60 -14.47 8.05 12.52
N SER A 61 -13.19 7.72 12.34
CA SER A 61 -12.39 8.03 11.16
C SER A 61 -12.87 7.38 9.86
N GLN A 62 -13.75 6.38 9.98
CA GLN A 62 -14.35 5.64 8.88
C GLN A 62 -15.69 5.06 9.33
N GLN A 63 -16.54 4.69 8.39
CA GLN A 63 -17.81 4.04 8.69
C GLN A 63 -17.56 2.72 9.43
N MET A 64 -18.22 2.58 10.59
CA MET A 64 -18.09 1.40 11.44
C MET A 64 -19.25 0.42 11.21
N ASN A 65 -18.98 -0.86 11.47
CA ASN A 65 -20.06 -1.82 11.63
C ASN A 65 -20.76 -1.56 12.98
N ALA A 66 -22.00 -1.05 12.92
CA ALA A 66 -22.76 -0.64 14.10
C ALA A 66 -22.87 -1.76 15.15
N SER A 67 -23.10 -3.01 14.73
CA SER A 67 -23.26 -4.14 15.65
C SER A 67 -21.99 -4.50 16.42
N SER A 68 -20.82 -4.14 15.89
CA SER A 68 -19.54 -4.35 16.57
C SER A 68 -19.17 -3.21 17.52
N VAL A 69 -19.69 -2.00 17.28
CA VAL A 69 -19.37 -0.81 18.08
C VAL A 69 -20.24 -0.75 19.33
N GLU A 70 -21.54 -1.04 19.21
CA GLU A 70 -22.47 -1.03 20.35
C GLU A 70 -22.20 -2.17 21.36
N ALA A 71 -21.43 -3.19 20.95
CA ALA A 71 -21.09 -4.33 21.80
C ALA A 71 -19.84 -4.12 22.68
N ALA A 72 -19.06 -3.07 22.42
CA ALA A 72 -17.80 -2.77 23.12
C ALA A 72 -18.01 -1.86 24.34
#